data_AF-A0A4R5YE37-F1
#
_entry.id   AF-A0A4R5YE37-F1
#
_cell.length_a   1.000
_cell.length_b   1.000
_cell.length_c   1.000
_cell.angle_alpha   90.00
_cell.angle_beta   90.00
_cell.angle_gamma   90.00
#
_symmetry.space_group_name_H-M   'P 1'
#
loop_
_entity.id
_entity.type
_entity.pdbx_description
1 polymer ?
#
loop_
_entity_poly.entity_id
_entity_poly.type
_entity_poly.pdbx_seq_one_letter_code
_entity_poly.pdbx_strand_id
1 'polypeptide(L)' 'MPHMNAPLPPTGRLRMVLRHLHDCVTRAHMAAQFPVSWPTVTTWGARYLSAGEAGLTAPPRSTAPPAPLQRS' A
#
# COMPACT_ATOMS: atom_id res chain seq x y z
N MET A 1 -3.97 -14.62 -7.33
CA MET A 1 -2.87 -13.88 -7.98
C MET A 1 -2.16 -13.03 -6.93
N PRO A 2 -0.86 -13.22 -6.67
CA PRO A 2 -0.12 -12.37 -5.75
C PRO A 2 0.18 -11.05 -6.45
N HIS A 3 -0.56 -9.99 -6.13
CA HIS A 3 -0.15 -8.63 -6.47
C HIS A 3 1.07 -8.30 -5.60
N MET A 4 2.27 -8.50 -6.12
CA MET A 4 3.46 -7.86 -5.57
C MET A 4 3.25 -6.36 -5.69
N ASN A 5 3.17 -5.67 -4.55
CA ASN A 5 3.21 -4.22 -4.55
C ASN A 5 4.56 -3.81 -5.16
N ALA A 6 4.53 -3.17 -6.33
CA ALA A 6 5.77 -2.62 -6.88
C ALA A 6 6.30 -1.57 -5.89
N PRO A 7 7.62 -1.43 -5.73
CA PRO A 7 8.20 -0.43 -4.85
C PRO A 7 7.86 0.96 -5.38
N LEU A 8 6.74 1.52 -4.89
CA LEU A 8 6.39 2.90 -5.15
C LEU A 8 7.47 3.80 -4.54
N PRO A 9 7.89 4.88 -5.24
CA PRO A 9 8.73 5.89 -4.64
C PRO A 9 7.98 6.59 -3.49
N PRO A 10 8.68 7.13 -2.48
CA PRO A 10 8.08 7.86 -1.35
C PRO A 10 7.03 8.90 -1.79
N THR A 11 7.36 9.67 -2.83
CA THR A 11 6.47 10.68 -3.42
C THR A 11 5.20 10.07 -4.04
N GLY A 12 5.32 8.88 -4.65
CA GLY A 12 4.18 8.15 -5.21
C GLY A 12 3.21 7.68 -4.13
N ARG A 13 3.74 7.23 -2.99
CA ARG A 13 2.93 6.84 -1.82
C ARG A 13 2.21 8.03 -1.19
N LEU A 14 2.88 9.19 -1.08
CA LEU A 14 2.27 10.41 -0.55
C LEU A 14 1.11 10.88 -1.44
N ARG A 15 1.32 10.97 -2.76
CA ARG A 15 0.27 11.32 -3.73
C ARG A 15 -0.92 10.36 -3.65
N MET A 16 -0.65 9.07 -3.47
CA MET A 16 -1.69 8.06 -3.28
C MET A 16 -2.52 8.37 -2.02
N VAL A 17 -1.88 8.55 -0.86
CA VAL A 17 -2.64 8.75 0.39
C VAL A 17 -3.39 10.08 0.41
N LEU A 18 -2.79 11.16 -0.09
CA LEU A 18 -3.45 12.46 -0.17
C LEU A 18 -4.71 12.38 -1.04
N ARG A 19 -4.63 11.78 -2.23
CA ARG A 19 -5.78 11.63 -3.12
C ARG A 19 -6.87 10.72 -2.53
N HIS A 20 -6.48 9.68 -1.79
CA HIS A 20 -7.45 8.81 -1.12
C HIS A 20 -8.22 9.55 0.00
N LEU A 21 -7.52 10.37 0.78
CA LEU A 21 -8.09 11.07 1.94
C LEU A 21 -8.81 12.38 1.57
N HIS A 22 -8.30 13.14 0.61
CA HIS A 22 -8.83 14.45 0.24
C HIS A 22 -9.86 14.39 -0.88
N ASP A 23 -9.63 13.57 -1.91
CA ASP A 23 -10.50 13.52 -3.08
C ASP A 23 -11.61 12.44 -2.95
N CYS A 24 -11.74 11.81 -1.77
CA CYS A 24 -12.68 10.73 -1.48
C CYS A 24 -12.65 9.58 -2.51
N VAL A 25 -11.49 9.38 -3.16
CA VAL A 25 -11.34 8.39 -4.22
C VAL A 25 -11.35 6.99 -3.62
N THR A 26 -12.15 6.10 -4.21
CA THR A 26 -12.29 4.73 -3.73
C THR A 26 -10.98 3.95 -3.80
N ARG A 27 -10.78 3.02 -2.86
CA ARG A 27 -9.60 2.13 -2.81
C ARG A 27 -9.40 1.35 -4.12
N ALA A 28 -10.52 0.99 -4.77
CA ALA A 28 -10.55 0.38 -6.09
C ALA A 28 -9.80 1.20 -7.13
N HIS A 29 -10.15 2.46 -7.20
CA HIS A 29 -9.61 3.38 -8.18
C HIS A 29 -8.14 3.69 -7.89
N MET A 30 -7.75 3.72 -6.62
CA MET A 30 -6.35 3.88 -6.24
C MET A 30 -5.50 2.65 -6.58
N ALA A 31 -5.98 1.45 -6.30
CA ALA A 31 -5.28 0.22 -6.69
C ALA A 31 -5.21 0.00 -8.21
N ALA A 32 -6.08 0.65 -8.99
CA ALA A 32 -6.00 0.64 -10.46
C ALA A 32 -4.97 1.65 -10.99
N GLN A 33 -4.83 2.81 -10.33
CA GLN A 33 -3.86 3.85 -10.72
C GLN A 33 -2.44 3.58 -10.23
N PHE A 34 -2.32 2.92 -9.09
CA PHE A 34 -1.04 2.61 -8.46
C PHE A 34 -0.83 1.09 -8.49
N PRO A 35 0.40 0.59 -8.75
CA PRO A 35 0.72 -0.84 -8.77
C PRO A 35 0.75 -1.44 -7.35
N VAL A 36 -0.35 -1.33 -6.61
CA VAL A 36 -0.52 -1.78 -5.23
C VAL A 36 -1.87 -2.46 -5.02
N SER A 37 -1.90 -3.31 -4.01
CA SER A 37 -3.12 -3.95 -3.54
C SER A 37 -4.02 -3.00 -2.73
N TRP A 38 -5.32 -3.29 -2.69
CA TRP A 38 -6.28 -2.58 -1.82
C TRP A 38 -5.89 -2.51 -0.33
N PRO A 39 -5.50 -3.62 0.34
CA PRO A 39 -5.07 -3.57 1.74
C PRO A 39 -3.84 -2.68 1.93
N THR A 40 -2.99 -2.57 0.92
CA THR A 40 -1.86 -1.63 0.93
C THR A 40 -2.39 -0.20 1.01
N VAL A 41 -3.31 0.21 0.13
CA VAL A 41 -3.91 1.56 0.20
C VAL A 41 -4.47 1.86 1.60
N THR A 42 -5.15 0.89 2.23
CA THR A 42 -5.66 1.03 3.60
C THR A 42 -4.56 1.15 4.66
N THR A 43 -3.53 0.31 4.63
CA THR A 43 -2.39 0.38 5.57
C THR A 43 -1.66 1.72 5.47
N TRP A 44 -1.41 2.19 4.25
CA TRP A 44 -0.74 3.47 4.02
C TRP A 44 -1.57 4.66 4.49
N GLY A 45 -2.88 4.65 4.24
CA GLY A 45 -3.80 5.66 4.78
C GLY A 45 -3.77 5.72 6.31
N ALA A 46 -3.85 4.57 6.97
CA ALA A 46 -3.78 4.50 8.43
C ALA A 46 -2.43 4.97 9.00
N ARG A 47 -1.31 4.61 8.36
CA ARG A 47 0.03 5.06 8.78
C ARG A 47 0.21 6.56 8.61
N TYR A 48 -0.31 7.13 7.52
CA TYR A 48 -0.28 8.57 7.30
C TYR A 48 -1.10 9.32 8.34
N LEU A 49 -2.29 8.82 8.70
CA LEU A 49 -3.09 9.42 9.76
C LEU A 49 -2.40 9.36 11.14
N SER A 50 -1.58 8.33 11.39
CA SER A 50 -0.87 8.16 12.66
C SER A 50 0.43 8.95 12.78
N ALA A 51 1.21 9.08 11.70
CA ALA A 51 2.57 9.60 11.74
C ALA A 51 2.91 10.56 10.56
N GLY A 52 1.92 10.96 9.77
CA GLY A 52 2.11 11.78 8.57
C GLY A 52 3.02 11.10 7.54
N GLU A 53 3.82 11.90 6.85
CA GLU A 53 4.79 11.42 5.86
C GLU A 53 5.84 10.46 6.44
N ALA A 54 6.16 10.58 7.74
CA ALA A 54 7.11 9.68 8.39
C ALA A 54 6.59 8.23 8.44
N GLY A 55 5.28 8.02 8.42
CA GLY A 55 4.65 6.70 8.31
C GLY A 55 4.80 6.05 6.91
N LEU A 56 5.32 6.80 5.92
CA LEU A 56 5.38 6.43 4.51
C LEU A 56 6.79 6.01 4.03
N THR A 57 7.79 6.06 4.90
CA THR A 57 9.18 5.68 4.57
C THR A 57 9.35 4.18 4.38
N ALA A 58 8.73 3.38 5.24
CA ALA A 58 8.84 1.92 5.19
C ALA A 58 7.75 1.26 4.33
N PRO A 59 8.09 0.37 3.38
CA PRO A 59 7.09 -0.41 2.68
C PRO A 59 6.25 -1.24 3.65
N PRO A 60 4.94 -1.43 3.40
CA PRO A 60 4.12 -2.33 4.19
C PRO A 60 4.68 -3.72 3.97
N ARG A 61 4.79 -4.46 5.05
CA ARG A 61 5.19 -5.85 4.99
C ARG A 61 4.04 -6.58 4.30
N SER A 62 4.22 -7.00 3.04
CA SER A 62 3.23 -7.86 2.39
C SER A 62 3.06 -9.10 3.26
N THR A 63 1.89 -9.28 3.85
CA THR A 63 1.52 -10.49 4.58
C THR A 63 1.20 -11.59 3.58
N ALA A 64 2.18 -12.00 2.79
CA ALA A 64 2.13 -13.31 2.15
C ALA A 64 2.47 -14.34 3.25
N PRO A 65 1.66 -15.39 3.47
CA PRO A 65 2.12 -16.49 4.31
C PRO A 65 3.41 -17.04 3.70
N PRO A 66 4.44 -17.37 4.51
CA PRO A 66 5.62 -18.04 3.98
C PRO A 66 5.16 -19.31 3.26
N ALA A 67 5.64 -19.51 2.03
CA ALA A 67 5.29 -20.68 1.23
C ALA A 67 5.52 -21.94 2.08
N PRO A 68 4.59 -22.93 2.08
CA PRO A 68 4.84 -24.17 2.78
C PRO A 68 6.08 -24.81 2.15
N LEU A 69 7.14 -24.97 2.94
CA LEU A 69 8.27 -25.83 2.62
C LEU A 69 7.69 -27.22 2.30
N GLN A 70 7.59 -27.58 1.02
CA GLN A 70 7.38 -28.97 0.63
C GLN A 70 8.59 -29.75 1.14
N ARG A 71 8.41 -30.45 2.27
CA ARG A 71 9.32 -31.49 2.71
C ARG A 71 9.00 -32.74 1.89
N SER A 72 10.04 -33.26 1.25
CA SER A 72 10.09 -34.46 0.41
C SER A 72 9.69 -35.72 1.16
#